data_AF-V7CYZ5-F1
#
_entry.id   AF-V7CYZ5-F1
#
_cell.length_a   1.000
_cell.length_b   1.000
_cell.length_c   1.000
_cell.angle_alpha   90.00
_cell.angle_beta   90.00
_cell.angle_gamma   90.00
#
_symmetry.space_group_name_H-M   'P 1'
#
loop_
_entity.id
_entity.type
_entity.pdbx_description
1 polymer ?
#
loop_
_entity_poly.entity_id
_entity_poly.type
_entity_poly.pdbx_seq_one_letter_code
_entity_poly.pdbx_strand_id
1 'polypeptide(L)'
;MGKDPITNIITYIRNADINKKGMVQLPFTNITEKTVKILLREGFVENIIKHRENDKYFLVLTLRYRRNRKESHKSFLNLKRISTPGLRIYYNYQKISRIFTKS
;
A
#
# COMPACT_ATOMS: atom_id res chain seq x y z
N MET A 1 -9.59 16.30 3.58
CA MET A 1 -9.45 14.88 3.19
C MET A 1 -9.46 14.80 1.66
N GLY A 2 -8.33 14.47 1.05
CA GLY A 2 -8.10 14.67 -0.38
C GLY A 2 -8.87 13.69 -1.28
N LYS A 3 -9.29 14.17 -2.45
CA LYS A 3 -10.00 13.47 -3.55
C LYS A 3 -9.27 12.24 -4.13
N ASP A 4 -8.17 11.80 -3.54
CA ASP A 4 -7.19 10.96 -4.22
C ASP A 4 -6.98 9.60 -3.53
N PRO A 5 -7.69 8.54 -4.00
CA PRO A 5 -7.77 7.27 -3.30
C PRO A 5 -6.43 6.55 -3.15
N ILE A 6 -5.54 6.63 -4.15
CA ILE A 6 -4.23 5.96 -4.11
C ILE A 6 -3.30 6.59 -3.07
N THR A 7 -3.37 7.92 -2.89
CA THR A 7 -2.59 8.62 -1.85
C THR A 7 -3.05 8.18 -0.46
N ASN A 8 -4.36 8.03 -0.28
CA ASN A 8 -4.91 7.52 0.97
C ASN A 8 -4.39 6.10 1.28
N ILE A 9 -4.39 5.17 0.31
CA ILE A 9 -3.85 3.82 0.50
C ILE A 9 -2.41 3.86 1.01
N ILE A 10 -1.55 4.63 0.33
CA ILE A 10 -0.13 4.76 0.68
C ILE A 10 0.01 5.30 2.11
N THR A 11 -0.75 6.34 2.45
CA THR A 11 -0.73 6.94 3.78
C THR A 11 -1.19 5.96 4.86
N TYR A 12 -2.27 5.21 4.64
CA TYR A 12 -2.76 4.21 5.60
C TYR A 12 -1.72 3.12 5.87
N ILE A 13 -1.11 2.57 4.82
CA ILE A 13 -0.08 1.53 4.96
C ILE A 13 1.15 2.09 5.68
N ARG A 14 1.61 3.28 5.30
CA ARG A 14 2.76 3.93 5.92
C ARG A 14 2.52 4.23 7.40
N ASN A 15 1.33 4.72 7.73
CA ASN A 15 0.97 5.01 9.12
C ASN A 15 0.90 3.73 9.95
N ALA A 16 0.41 2.64 9.39
CA ALA A 16 0.40 1.36 10.09
C ALA A 16 1.81 0.79 10.29
N ASP A 17 2.68 0.89 9.27
CA ASP A 17 4.08 0.49 9.36
C ASP A 17 4.82 1.28 10.46
N ILE A 18 4.69 2.61 10.48
CA ILE A 18 5.29 3.50 11.49
C ILE A 18 4.79 3.14 12.90
N ASN A 19 3.48 2.91 13.05
CA ASN A 19 2.87 2.55 14.33
C ASN A 19 3.03 1.05 14.68
N LYS A 20 3.79 0.27 13.89
CA LYS A 20 3.99 -1.17 14.05
C LYS A 20 2.68 -1.96 14.19
N LYS A 21 1.62 -1.49 13.52
CA LYS A 21 0.30 -2.14 13.55
C LYS A 21 0.29 -3.31 12.57
N GLY A 22 0.10 -4.52 13.10
CA GLY A 22 -0.09 -5.78 12.35
C GLY A 22 -1.08 -5.68 11.19
N MET A 23 -2.10 -4.82 11.33
CA MET A 23 -3.24 -4.74 10.43
C MET A 23 -3.62 -3.32 10.02
N VAL A 24 -4.17 -3.18 8.81
CA VAL A 24 -4.67 -1.92 8.24
C VAL A 24 -6.05 -2.12 7.66
N GLN A 25 -6.99 -1.23 8.00
CA GLN A 25 -8.31 -1.21 7.38
C GLN A 25 -8.38 -0.10 6.33
N LEU A 26 -8.79 -0.47 5.11
CA LEU A 26 -8.99 0.43 3.99
C LEU A 26 -10.45 0.36 3.52
N PRO A 27 -11.06 1.47 3.08
CA PRO A 27 -12.34 1.41 2.39
C PRO A 27 -12.21 0.64 1.06
N PHE A 28 -13.21 -0.19 0.76
CA PHE A 28 -13.24 -0.96 -0.48
C PHE A 28 -13.58 -0.07 -1.68
N THR A 29 -12.75 -0.16 -2.71
CA THR A 29 -12.96 0.40 -4.04
C THR A 29 -12.26 -0.54 -5.04
N ASN A 30 -12.65 -0.50 -6.31
CA ASN A 30 -11.99 -1.32 -7.33
C ASN A 30 -10.48 -1.02 -7.45
N ILE A 31 -10.07 0.23 -7.19
CA ILE A 31 -8.66 0.65 -7.22
C ILE A 31 -7.92 0.11 -6.00
N THR A 32 -8.51 0.22 -4.80
CA THR A 32 -7.89 -0.30 -3.56
C THR A 32 -7.72 -1.81 -3.66
N GLU A 33 -8.74 -2.54 -4.11
CA GLU A 33 -8.67 -3.99 -4.27
C GLU A 33 -7.55 -4.42 -5.24
N LYS A 34 -7.50 -3.83 -6.44
CA LYS A 34 -6.46 -4.15 -7.43
C LYS A 34 -5.06 -3.81 -6.92
N THR A 35 -4.90 -2.68 -6.25
CA THR A 35 -3.61 -2.24 -5.70
C THR A 35 -3.11 -3.20 -4.64
N VAL A 36 -3.98 -3.58 -3.70
CA VAL A 36 -3.59 -4.47 -2.60
C VAL A 36 -3.34 -5.90 -3.11
N LYS A 37 -4.11 -6.40 -4.09
CA LYS A 37 -3.82 -7.70 -4.72
C LYS A 37 -2.40 -7.76 -5.31
N ILE A 38 -1.92 -6.67 -5.90
CA ILE A 38 -0.53 -6.57 -6.37
C ILE A 38 0.44 -6.64 -5.17
N LEU A 39 0.19 -5.89 -4.10
CA LEU A 39 1.04 -5.92 -2.90
C LEU A 39 1.10 -7.31 -2.23
N LEU A 40 0.00 -8.07 -2.25
CA LEU A 40 -0.06 -9.45 -1.79
C LEU A 40 0.77 -10.37 -2.69
N ARG A 41 0.62 -10.25 -4.02
CA ARG A 41 1.39 -11.04 -4.99
C ARG A 41 2.90 -10.82 -4.88
N GLU A 42 3.32 -9.58 -4.66
CA GLU A 42 4.73 -9.20 -4.46
C GLU A 42 5.24 -9.53 -3.04
N GLY A 43 4.37 -10.02 -2.14
CA GLY A 43 4.74 -10.47 -0.79
C GLY A 43 5.00 -9.36 0.23
N PHE A 44 4.53 -8.13 -0.05
CA PHE A 44 4.55 -7.00 0.90
C PHE A 44 3.43 -7.10 1.95
N VAL A 45 2.29 -7.65 1.55
CA VAL A 45 1.14 -7.93 2.41
C VAL A 45 1.05 -9.45 2.56
N GLU A 46 0.77 -9.92 3.77
CA GLU A 46 0.67 -11.35 4.07
C GLU A 46 -0.72 -11.90 3.77
N ASN A 47 -1.76 -11.13 4.10
CA ASN A 47 -3.14 -11.53 3.88
C ASN A 47 -4.06 -10.33 3.62
N ILE A 48 -5.17 -10.58 2.93
CA ILE A 48 -6.23 -9.60 2.65
C ILE A 48 -7.57 -10.25 3.00
N ILE A 49 -8.35 -9.60 3.86
CA ILE A 49 -9.70 -10.02 4.21
C ILE A 49 -10.67 -8.93 3.77
N LYS A 50 -11.72 -9.32 3.04
CA LYS A 50 -12.84 -8.42 2.74
C LYS A 50 -13.83 -8.48 3.89
N HIS A 51 -14.08 -7.34 4.52
CA HIS A 51 -15.01 -7.19 5.64
C HIS A 51 -16.18 -6.28 5.24
N ARG A 52 -17.36 -6.53 5.81
CA ARG A 52 -18.54 -5.67 5.63
C ARG A 52 -18.98 -5.17 7.01
N GLU A 53 -19.08 -3.86 7.14
CA GLU A 53 -19.47 -3.17 8.37
C GLU A 53 -20.42 -2.02 8.00
N ASN A 54 -21.60 -1.97 8.61
CA ASN A 54 -22.61 -0.91 8.38
C ASN A 54 -22.87 -0.63 6.89
N ASP A 55 -23.10 -1.70 6.10
CA ASP A 55 -23.29 -1.69 4.64
C ASP A 55 -22.12 -1.16 3.80
N LYS A 56 -20.98 -0.88 4.42
CA LYS A 56 -19.75 -0.49 3.74
C LYS A 56 -18.79 -1.67 3.70
N TYR A 57 -18.10 -1.81 2.58
CA TYR A 57 -17.06 -2.81 2.42
C TYR A 57 -15.69 -2.21 2.77
N PHE A 58 -14.87 -3.02 3.43
CA PHE A 58 -13.51 -2.71 3.80
C PHE A 58 -12.57 -3.84 3.41
N LEU A 59 -11.31 -3.50 3.19
CA LEU A 59 -10.20 -4.44 3.04
C LEU A 59 -9.33 -4.33 4.28
N VAL A 60 -9.22 -5.42 5.01
CA VAL A 60 -8.32 -5.57 6.15
C VAL A 60 -7.06 -6.26 5.66
N LEU A 61 -5.92 -5.57 5.78
CA LEU A 61 -4.62 -6.01 5.32
C LEU A 61 -3.78 -6.45 6.50
N THR A 62 -3.15 -7.62 6.41
CA THR A 62 -2.12 -8.04 7.36
C THR A 62 -0.75 -7.69 6.78
N LEU A 63 -0.04 -6.74 7.41
CA LEU A 63 1.29 -6.32 6.95
C LEU A 63 2.34 -7.34 7.37
N ARG A 64 3.25 -7.67 6.46
CA ARG A 64 4.33 -8.60 6.75
C ARG A 64 5.43 -7.91 7.55
N TYR A 65 5.59 -8.27 8.82
CA TYR A 65 6.69 -7.79 9.65
C TYR A 65 7.82 -8.82 9.70
N ARG A 66 9.03 -8.44 9.25
CA ARG A 66 10.22 -9.29 9.44
C ARG A 66 10.73 -9.12 10.88
N ARG A 67 10.56 -10.17 11.70
CA ARG A 67 10.92 -10.25 13.12
C ARG A 67 12.44 -10.11 13.43
N ASN A 68 13.30 -10.13 12.41
CA ASN A 68 14.75 -10.37 12.55
C ASN A 68 15.66 -9.21 12.12
N ARG A 69 15.41 -7.96 12.54
CA ARG A 69 16.48 -6.94 12.49
C ARG A 69 16.54 -6.16 13.79
N LYS A 70 17.65 -6.36 14.50
CA LYS A 70 18.17 -5.54 15.62
C LYS A 70 18.51 -4.10 15.18
N GLU A 71 17.86 -3.58 14.16
CA GLU A 71 18.05 -2.21 13.67
C GLU A 71 16.72 -1.49 13.78
N SER A 72 16.61 -0.75 14.87
CA SER A 72 15.78 0.44 15.00
C SER A 72 15.81 1.26 13.69
N HIS A 73 14.62 1.57 13.16
CA HIS A 73 14.37 2.74 12.29
C HIS A 73 14.44 2.63 10.76
N LYS A 74 14.12 1.49 10.13
CA LYS A 74 13.69 1.54 8.71
C LYS A 74 12.27 1.04 8.53
N SER A 75 11.37 1.98 8.20
CA SER A 75 10.09 1.65 7.58
C SER A 75 10.34 0.68 6.43
N PHE A 76 9.71 -0.49 6.49
CA PHE A 76 9.97 -1.57 5.54
C PHE A 76 9.46 -1.22 4.14
N LEU A 77 8.44 -0.36 4.06
CA LEU A 77 7.73 -0.01 2.84
C LEU A 77 7.98 1.45 2.44
N ASN A 78 8.91 1.67 1.52
CA ASN A 78 9.07 2.98 0.86
C ASN A 78 8.04 3.15 -0.27
N LEU A 79 6.79 3.40 0.10
CA LEU A 79 5.70 3.65 -0.83
C LEU A 79 5.68 5.13 -1.22
N LYS A 80 5.87 5.42 -2.51
CA LYS A 80 5.79 6.77 -3.07
C LYS A 80 4.86 6.80 -4.27
N ARG A 81 3.98 7.80 -4.29
CA ARG A 81 3.14 8.10 -5.45
C ARG A 81 3.94 8.88 -6.50
N ILE A 82 3.87 8.46 -7.76
CA ILE A 82 4.55 9.11 -8.88
C ILE A 82 3.63 10.12 -9.58
N SER A 83 2.47 9.70 -10.10
CA SER A 83 1.51 10.62 -10.76
C SER A 83 0.50 11.18 -9.76
N THR A 84 0.46 12.50 -9.53
CA THR A 84 -0.50 13.16 -8.63
C THR A 84 -1.63 13.85 -9.40
N PRO A 85 -2.73 14.27 -8.75
CA PRO A 85 -3.81 14.99 -9.43
C PRO A 85 -3.36 16.31 -10.05
N GLY A 86 -2.45 17.04 -9.38
CA GLY A 86 -1.90 18.31 -9.87
C GLY A 86 -0.82 18.14 -10.94
N LEU A 87 -0.21 16.96 -11.04
CA LEU A 87 0.76 16.63 -12.09
C LEU A 87 0.56 15.18 -12.53
N ARG A 88 -0.18 15.00 -13.62
CA ARG A 88 -0.40 13.68 -14.23
C ARG A 88 0.82 13.29 -15.04
N ILE A 89 1.40 12.13 -14.73
CA ILE A 89 2.58 11.61 -15.42
C ILE A 89 2.16 10.38 -16.22
N TYR A 90 2.38 10.43 -17.52
CA TYR A 90 2.10 9.33 -18.45
C TYR A 90 3.41 8.92 -19.14
N TYR A 91 3.69 7.61 -19.17
CA TYR A 91 4.85 7.05 -19.84
C TYR A 91 4.42 6.15 -20.99
N ASN A 92 5.12 6.24 -22.12
CA ASN A 92 5.05 5.22 -23.15
C ASN A 92 5.80 3.96 -22.69
N TYR A 93 5.50 2.78 -23.24
CA TYR A 93 6.06 1.49 -22.83
C TYR A 93 7.60 1.49 -22.81
N GLN A 94 8.23 2.21 -23.75
CA GLN A 94 9.69 2.36 -23.86
C GLN A 94 10.31 3.13 -22.69
N LYS A 95 9.53 3.96 -22.00
CA LYS A 95 9.99 4.84 -20.92
C LYS A 95 9.63 4.33 -19.52
N ILE A 96 9.09 3.11 -19.41
CA ILE A 96 8.79 2.49 -18.11
C ILE A 96 10.11 2.13 -17.43
N SER A 97 10.47 2.88 -16.39
CA SER A 97 11.68 2.63 -15.62
C SER A 97 11.55 1.33 -14.83
N ARG A 98 12.57 0.46 -14.93
CA ARG A 98 12.70 -0.72 -14.07
C ARG A 98 13.20 -0.27 -12.70
N ILE A 99 12.35 -0.37 -11.69
CA ILE A 99 12.71 -0.11 -10.30
C ILE A 99 13.25 -1.42 -9.72
N PHE A 100 14.54 -1.45 -9.39
CA PHE A 100 15.14 -2.59 -8.68
C PHE A 100 14.96 -2.41 -7.17
N THR A 101 14.45 -3.44 -6.49
CA THR A 101 14.54 -3.55 -5.03
C THR A 101 15.98 -3.97 -4.71
N LYS A 102 16.79 -3.11 -4.08
CA LYS A 102 18.06 -3.57 -3.50
C LYS A 102 17.71 -4.60 -2.42
N SER A 103 18.08 -5.86 -2.68
CA SER A 103 17.99 -6.97 -1.72
C SER A 103 18.87 -6.73 -0.49
#